data_AF-A0A7C1WHD1-F1
#
_entry.id   AF-A0A7C1WHD1-F1
#
_cell.length_a   1.000
_cell.length_b   1.000
_cell.length_c   1.000
_cell.angle_alpha   90.00
_cell.angle_beta   90.00
_cell.angle_gamma   90.00
#
_symmetry.space_group_name_H-M   'P 1'
#
loop_
_entity.id
_entity.type
_entity.pdbx_description
1 polymer ?
#
loop_
_entity_poly.entity_id
_entity_poly.type
_entity_poly.pdbx_seq_one_letter_code
_entity_poly.pdbx_strand_id
1 'polypeptide(L)'
;MAAIKHKMQEWEIKYGQIIINAKDYDSTIRLFENYLNRNFDIETSDGVFKNKHFLHYRNRKSLRLACKPFFKKLRVGEIIYIQPFRKDKIKILKEKENRNIEVPIMSIETISNTNESASLTEIKTIVKRLKVSQFKSESYTQFEEDIKEAFNFLGFEAELIGGSGDTDVLLVANIGKESFKVNVDGKTSRSGKIIDRQIDWWSLRDHRDKRKADFVVVVGPDFAGGNLEKRAKEHDVSLLKTDGLIKLLEAHSKFPFTLIELKDLFAGS
;
A
#
# COMPACT_ATOMS: atom_id res chain seq x y z
N MET A 1 8.53 3.02 -4.00
CA MET A 1 8.88 1.92 -3.07
C MET A 1 9.47 2.53 -1.82
N ALA A 2 9.33 1.89 -0.67
CA ALA A 2 10.12 2.27 0.51
C ALA A 2 11.59 1.99 0.17
N ALA A 3 12.43 3.02 0.28
CA ALA A 3 13.85 2.94 -0.03
C ALA A 3 14.63 3.40 1.20
N ILE A 4 15.70 2.70 1.52
CA ILE A 4 16.64 3.15 2.53
C ILE A 4 17.54 4.17 1.85
N LYS A 5 17.35 5.45 2.21
CA LYS A 5 18.28 6.53 1.85
C LYS A 5 19.44 6.48 2.85
N HIS A 6 20.66 6.39 2.36
CA HIS A 6 21.81 6.38 3.24
C HIS A 6 22.98 7.18 2.67
N LYS A 7 23.68 7.90 3.55
CA LYS A 7 24.88 8.67 3.21
C LYS A 7 26.11 7.83 3.55
N MET A 8 27.00 7.61 2.58
CA MET A 8 28.14 6.69 2.68
C MET A 8 29.23 7.09 3.71
N GLN A 9 29.01 8.14 4.52
CA GLN A 9 29.85 8.49 5.67
C GLN A 9 29.54 7.64 6.91
N GLU A 10 28.37 6.99 6.96
CA GLU A 10 27.88 6.26 8.16
C GLU A 10 28.01 4.72 8.06
N TRP A 11 28.36 4.17 6.88
CA TRP A 11 28.61 2.74 6.68
C TRP A 11 30.05 2.46 6.27
N GLU A 12 30.64 1.42 6.85
CA GLU A 12 32.00 0.97 6.51
C GLU A 12 31.99 0.21 5.17
N ILE A 13 32.70 0.74 4.16
CA ILE A 13 32.95 0.05 2.91
C ILE A 13 34.22 -0.80 3.08
N LYS A 14 34.05 -2.12 3.17
CA LYS A 14 35.18 -3.07 3.21
C LYS A 14 35.04 -4.08 2.09
N TYR A 15 36.10 -4.24 1.31
CA TYR A 15 36.22 -5.27 0.26
C TYR A 15 35.09 -5.27 -0.80
N GLY A 16 34.43 -4.12 -1.04
CA GLY A 16 33.31 -4.02 -1.97
C GLY A 16 31.97 -4.50 -1.40
N GLN A 17 31.82 -4.43 -0.08
CA GLN A 17 30.58 -4.67 0.65
C GLN A 17 30.20 -3.40 1.41
N ILE A 18 28.91 -3.23 1.63
CA ILE A 18 28.38 -2.29 2.63
C ILE A 18 27.94 -3.08 3.87
N ILE A 19 28.17 -2.49 5.04
CA ILE A 19 27.72 -3.02 6.33
C ILE A 19 26.61 -2.12 6.84
N ILE A 20 25.38 -2.66 6.88
CA ILE A 20 24.23 -2.03 7.50
C ILE A 20 24.30 -2.34 8.99
N ASN A 21 24.53 -1.31 9.80
CA ASN A 21 24.78 -1.44 11.24
C ASN A 21 23.48 -1.42 12.08
N ALA A 22 23.64 -1.56 13.39
CA ALA A 22 22.54 -1.72 14.33
C ALA A 22 21.48 -0.61 14.29
N LYS A 23 21.84 0.63 13.94
CA LYS A 23 20.91 1.77 13.87
C LYS A 23 19.84 1.57 12.80
N ASP A 24 20.21 1.00 11.66
CA ASP A 24 19.32 0.79 10.50
C ASP A 24 18.89 -0.68 10.38
N TYR A 25 19.31 -1.55 11.29
CA TYR A 25 19.16 -3.00 11.19
C TYR A 25 17.69 -3.46 11.24
N ASP A 26 16.91 -2.99 12.21
CA ASP A 26 15.53 -3.47 12.41
C ASP A 26 14.60 -3.04 11.27
N SER A 27 14.77 -1.82 10.75
CA SER A 27 14.03 -1.33 9.58
C SER A 27 14.46 -2.02 8.29
N THR A 28 15.76 -2.30 8.14
CA THR A 28 16.29 -3.02 6.97
C THR A 28 15.82 -4.47 6.94
N ILE A 29 15.82 -5.17 8.07
CA ILE A 29 15.35 -6.57 8.10
C ILE A 29 13.90 -6.65 7.67
N ARG A 30 13.01 -5.82 8.22
CA ARG A 30 11.60 -5.82 7.83
C ARG A 30 11.41 -5.57 6.34
N LEU A 31 12.22 -4.67 5.75
CA LEU A 31 12.12 -4.31 4.34
C LEU A 31 12.70 -5.39 3.40
N PHE A 32 13.73 -6.11 3.83
CA PHE A 32 14.48 -7.06 3.01
C PHE A 32 14.34 -8.52 3.47
N GLU A 33 13.38 -8.84 4.34
CA GLU A 33 13.18 -10.17 4.92
C GLU A 33 13.08 -11.26 3.84
N ASN A 34 12.39 -10.97 2.75
CA ASN A 34 12.18 -11.87 1.63
C ASN A 34 13.44 -12.20 0.80
N TYR A 35 14.54 -11.47 1.03
CA TYR A 35 15.84 -11.67 0.37
C TYR A 35 16.87 -12.35 1.28
N LEU A 36 16.55 -12.52 2.57
CA LEU A 36 17.43 -13.20 3.51
C LEU A 36 17.61 -14.67 3.10
N ASN A 37 18.86 -15.15 3.13
CA ASN A 37 19.22 -16.54 2.77
C ASN A 37 18.81 -16.96 1.35
N ARG A 38 18.55 -16.01 0.44
CA ARG A 38 18.21 -16.28 -0.96
C ARG A 38 19.19 -15.61 -1.92
N ASN A 39 19.42 -16.25 -3.06
CA ASN A 39 20.09 -15.59 -4.18
C ASN A 39 19.16 -14.52 -4.76
N PHE A 40 19.73 -13.37 -5.13
CA PHE A 40 19.01 -12.28 -5.78
C PHE A 40 19.98 -11.45 -6.62
N ASP A 41 19.46 -10.68 -7.55
CA ASP A 41 20.22 -9.75 -8.36
C ASP A 41 20.23 -8.35 -7.75
N ILE A 42 21.35 -7.66 -7.88
CA ILE A 42 21.48 -6.24 -7.54
C ILE A 42 21.54 -5.46 -8.84
N GLU A 43 20.52 -4.65 -9.09
CA GLU A 43 20.48 -3.72 -10.20
C GLU A 43 21.02 -2.35 -9.77
N THR A 44 21.99 -1.84 -10.49
CA THR A 44 22.63 -0.54 -10.25
C THR A 44 22.79 0.21 -11.56
N SER A 45 23.27 1.46 -11.51
CA SER A 45 23.68 2.20 -12.72
C SER A 45 24.78 1.51 -13.52
N ASP A 46 25.57 0.64 -12.89
CA ASP A 46 26.72 -0.02 -13.48
C ASP A 46 26.36 -1.40 -14.06
N GLY A 47 25.09 -1.78 -14.00
CA GLY A 47 24.58 -3.07 -14.46
C GLY A 47 23.96 -3.91 -13.35
N VAL A 48 23.67 -5.17 -13.70
CA VAL A 48 23.02 -6.17 -12.84
C VAL A 48 24.05 -7.17 -12.34
N PHE A 49 24.08 -7.42 -11.03
CA PHE A 49 25.07 -8.28 -10.39
C PHE A 49 24.40 -9.37 -9.57
N LYS A 50 24.73 -10.63 -9.86
CA LYS A 50 24.24 -11.77 -9.07
C LYS A 50 24.77 -11.68 -7.64
N ASN A 51 23.87 -11.88 -6.68
CA ASN A 51 24.17 -11.94 -5.26
C ASN A 51 23.70 -13.24 -4.64
N LYS A 52 24.48 -13.74 -3.68
CA LYS A 52 24.15 -15.01 -3.02
C LYS A 52 23.11 -14.84 -1.91
N HIS A 53 23.15 -13.72 -1.17
CA HIS A 53 22.19 -13.33 -0.12
C HIS A 53 22.76 -12.13 0.66
N PHE A 54 21.93 -11.50 1.48
CA PHE A 54 22.41 -10.65 2.58
C PHE A 54 23.04 -11.53 3.68
N LEU A 55 24.29 -11.25 4.07
CA LEU A 55 24.89 -11.90 5.23
C LEU A 55 24.28 -11.33 6.51
N HIS A 56 23.58 -12.17 7.26
CA HIS A 56 22.83 -11.78 8.45
C HIS A 56 23.54 -12.19 9.73
N TYR A 57 24.07 -11.21 10.47
CA TYR A 57 24.74 -11.44 11.76
C TYR A 57 23.87 -10.94 12.92
N ARG A 58 22.93 -11.78 13.36
CA ARG A 58 21.95 -11.44 14.43
C ARG A 58 22.61 -10.91 15.71
N ASN A 59 23.64 -11.58 16.21
CA ASN A 59 24.33 -11.21 17.45
C ASN A 59 25.03 -9.85 17.37
N ARG A 60 25.35 -9.39 16.17
CA ARG A 60 26.02 -8.10 15.92
C ARG A 60 25.08 -7.05 15.35
N LYS A 61 23.78 -7.35 15.25
CA LYS A 61 22.76 -6.54 14.56
C LYS A 61 23.30 -5.90 13.28
N SER A 62 23.88 -6.73 12.40
CA SER A 62 24.44 -6.25 11.14
C SER A 62 24.00 -7.11 9.95
N LEU A 63 23.75 -6.42 8.83
CA LEU A 63 23.54 -7.03 7.52
C LEU A 63 24.66 -6.59 6.60
N ARG A 64 25.17 -7.52 5.76
CA ARG A 64 26.14 -7.15 4.73
C ARG A 64 25.58 -7.43 3.35
N LEU A 65 25.70 -6.44 2.48
CA LEU A 65 25.38 -6.55 1.07
C LEU A 65 26.67 -6.39 0.26
N ALA A 66 26.97 -7.36 -0.60
CA ALA A 66 28.16 -7.34 -1.44
C ALA A 66 27.80 -6.85 -2.84
N CYS A 67 28.47 -5.85 -3.39
CA CYS A 67 28.33 -5.47 -4.79
C CYS A 67 29.63 -4.80 -5.24
N LYS A 68 30.70 -5.59 -5.27
CA LYS A 68 32.07 -5.10 -5.43
C LYS A 68 32.27 -4.17 -6.64
N PRO A 69 31.70 -4.45 -7.84
CA PRO A 69 31.86 -3.55 -8.99
C PRO A 69 31.26 -2.16 -8.79
N PHE A 70 30.18 -2.05 -8.02
CA PHE A 70 29.48 -0.80 -7.74
C PHE A 70 30.04 -0.09 -6.50
N PHE A 71 30.11 -0.79 -5.35
CA PHE A 71 30.51 -0.20 -4.07
C PHE A 71 31.96 0.26 -4.03
N LYS A 72 32.87 -0.33 -4.84
CA LYS A 72 34.26 0.14 -4.94
C LYS A 72 34.38 1.54 -5.55
N LYS A 73 33.38 1.99 -6.31
CA LYS A 73 33.41 3.28 -7.00
C LYS A 73 32.75 4.39 -6.18
N LEU A 74 32.12 4.06 -5.06
CA LEU A 74 31.43 5.04 -4.22
C LEU A 74 32.44 5.90 -3.46
N ARG A 75 32.17 7.20 -3.43
CA ARG A 75 33.01 8.19 -2.71
C ARG A 75 32.41 8.50 -1.34
N VAL A 76 33.27 8.91 -0.40
CA VAL A 76 32.84 9.35 0.94
C VAL A 76 31.86 10.52 0.78
N GLY A 77 30.67 10.39 1.37
CA GLY A 77 29.61 11.42 1.32
C GLY A 77 28.57 11.25 0.22
N GLU A 78 28.76 10.33 -0.74
CA GLU A 78 27.72 10.00 -1.72
C GLU A 78 26.47 9.42 -1.01
N ILE A 79 25.29 9.67 -1.59
CA ILE A 79 24.02 9.14 -1.10
C ILE A 79 23.58 8.02 -2.03
N ILE A 80 23.14 6.91 -1.46
CA ILE A 80 22.51 5.83 -2.22
C ILE A 80 21.13 5.51 -1.65
N TYR A 81 20.27 4.98 -2.52
CA TYR A 81 18.95 4.49 -2.19
C TYR A 81 18.92 3.00 -2.50
N ILE A 82 18.67 2.17 -1.49
CA ILE A 82 18.52 0.72 -1.65
C ILE A 82 17.06 0.40 -1.48
N GLN A 83 16.45 -0.25 -2.48
CA GLN A 83 15.04 -0.61 -2.45
C GLN A 83 14.80 -2.04 -2.97
N PRO A 84 13.86 -2.79 -2.38
CA PRO A 84 13.29 -3.96 -3.03
C PRO A 84 12.75 -3.58 -4.41
N PHE A 85 13.03 -4.38 -5.43
CA PHE A 85 12.54 -4.12 -6.78
C PHE A 85 11.66 -5.25 -7.31
N ARG A 86 12.07 -6.51 -7.08
CA ARG A 86 11.28 -7.74 -7.35
C ARG A 86 11.66 -8.84 -6.36
N LYS A 87 10.93 -9.96 -6.31
CA LYS A 87 11.16 -11.06 -5.35
C LYS A 87 12.63 -11.56 -5.29
N ASP A 88 13.34 -11.45 -6.40
CA ASP A 88 14.72 -11.88 -6.60
C ASP A 88 15.65 -10.72 -7.01
N LYS A 89 15.22 -9.47 -6.84
CA LYS A 89 16.01 -8.31 -7.28
C LYS A 89 15.89 -7.10 -6.35
N ILE A 90 17.03 -6.49 -6.07
CA ILE A 90 17.19 -5.26 -5.29
C ILE A 90 17.77 -4.19 -6.20
N LYS A 91 17.27 -2.96 -6.11
CA LYS A 91 17.79 -1.82 -6.87
C LYS A 91 18.58 -0.89 -5.96
N ILE A 92 19.75 -0.46 -6.43
CA ILE A 92 20.58 0.56 -5.79
C ILE A 92 20.69 1.76 -6.74
N LEU A 93 20.26 2.92 -6.26
CA LEU A 93 20.23 4.16 -7.02
C LEU A 93 21.12 5.21 -6.35
N LYS A 94 21.74 6.09 -7.13
CA LYS A 94 22.45 7.29 -6.60
C LYS A 94 21.51 8.48 -6.38
N GLU A 95 20.31 8.43 -6.96
CA GLU A 95 19.27 9.45 -6.83
C GLU A 95 17.94 8.81 -6.45
N LYS A 96 17.07 9.58 -5.79
CA LYS A 96 15.72 9.11 -5.49
C LYS A 96 14.94 9.10 -6.79
N GLU A 97 14.35 7.96 -7.15
CA GLU A 97 13.60 7.82 -8.39
C GLU A 97 12.43 8.83 -8.42
N ASN A 98 12.54 9.88 -9.25
CA ASN A 98 11.46 10.81 -9.54
C ASN A 98 10.57 10.18 -10.61
N ARG A 99 9.28 10.01 -10.32
CA ARG A 99 8.30 9.46 -11.25
C ARG A 99 8.01 10.44 -12.39
N ASN A 100 8.78 10.39 -13.47
CA ASN A 100 8.30 10.70 -14.80
C ASN A 100 8.39 9.42 -15.63
N ILE A 101 7.24 8.81 -15.87
CA ILE A 101 7.12 7.64 -16.73
C ILE A 101 7.07 8.16 -18.16
N GLU A 102 8.23 8.31 -18.80
CA GLU A 102 8.32 8.09 -20.24
C GLU A 102 8.74 6.63 -20.41
N VAL A 103 7.86 5.80 -21.00
CA VAL A 103 8.20 4.41 -21.34
C VAL A 103 8.69 4.40 -22.79
N PRO A 104 9.96 4.07 -23.07
CA PRO A 104 10.36 3.63 -24.40
C PRO A 104 9.85 2.20 -24.61
N ILE A 105 9.15 2.00 -25.73
CA ILE A 105 8.65 0.69 -26.19
C ILE A 105 9.82 -0.12 -26.73
N MET A 106 10.04 -1.34 -26.20
CA MET A 106 10.61 -2.55 -26.84
C MET A 106 11.14 -3.48 -25.73
N SER A 107 11.00 -4.80 -25.73
CA SER A 107 10.42 -5.77 -26.66
C SER A 107 10.05 -6.99 -25.79
N ILE A 108 8.84 -7.51 -25.96
CA ILE A 108 8.35 -8.68 -25.24
C ILE A 108 8.83 -9.92 -25.97
N GLU A 109 9.69 -10.72 -25.34
CA GLU A 109 9.79 -12.14 -25.63
C GLU A 109 9.26 -12.92 -24.41
N THR A 110 8.03 -13.43 -24.59
CA THR A 110 7.56 -14.81 -24.31
C THR A 110 8.14 -15.48 -23.05
N ILE A 111 7.38 -15.88 -22.02
CA ILE A 111 6.27 -16.85 -21.97
C ILE A 111 5.54 -16.72 -20.60
N SER A 112 4.24 -17.10 -20.59
CA SER A 112 3.34 -17.41 -19.46
C SER A 112 2.68 -16.24 -18.71
N ASN A 113 1.61 -15.64 -19.26
CA ASN A 113 0.84 -14.61 -18.53
C ASN A 113 -0.64 -14.39 -18.94
N THR A 114 -1.50 -15.40 -18.77
CA THR A 114 -2.96 -15.22 -18.93
C THR A 114 -3.66 -14.76 -17.64
N ASN A 115 -3.21 -15.19 -16.46
CA ASN A 115 -3.88 -14.83 -15.19
C ASN A 115 -3.39 -13.52 -14.56
N GLU A 116 -2.10 -13.20 -14.67
CA GLU A 116 -1.54 -11.96 -14.12
C GLU A 116 -1.96 -10.74 -14.95
N SER A 117 -2.11 -10.90 -16.27
CA SER A 117 -2.55 -9.83 -17.18
C SER A 117 -4.03 -9.46 -16.96
N ALA A 118 -4.89 -10.44 -16.69
CA ALA A 118 -6.30 -10.22 -16.36
C ALA A 118 -6.47 -9.49 -15.03
N SER A 119 -5.82 -9.95 -13.95
CA SER A 119 -5.88 -9.32 -12.62
C SER A 119 -5.31 -7.89 -12.64
N LEU A 120 -4.21 -7.65 -13.37
CA LEU A 120 -3.66 -6.31 -13.55
C LEU A 120 -4.56 -5.38 -14.37
N THR A 121 -5.41 -5.93 -15.25
CA THR A 121 -6.37 -5.16 -16.05
C THR A 121 -7.62 -4.83 -15.22
N GLU A 122 -8.07 -5.78 -14.40
CA GLU A 122 -9.17 -5.62 -13.43
C GLU A 122 -8.84 -4.50 -12.42
N ILE A 123 -7.69 -4.58 -11.74
CA ILE A 123 -7.31 -3.54 -10.77
C ILE A 123 -7.17 -2.15 -11.40
N LYS A 124 -6.58 -2.05 -12.59
CA LYS A 124 -6.46 -0.76 -13.30
C LYS A 124 -7.84 -0.16 -13.58
N THR A 125 -8.82 -1.01 -13.87
CA THR A 125 -10.20 -0.60 -14.14
C THR A 125 -10.87 -0.09 -12.86
N ILE A 126 -10.76 -0.83 -11.75
CA ILE A 126 -11.27 -0.40 -10.42
C ILE A 126 -10.63 0.93 -10.01
N VAL A 127 -9.30 1.05 -10.08
CA VAL A 127 -8.57 2.28 -9.71
C VAL A 127 -8.99 3.47 -10.58
N LYS A 128 -9.16 3.26 -11.89
CA LYS A 128 -9.61 4.33 -12.81
C LYS A 128 -11.01 4.81 -12.44
N ARG A 129 -11.94 3.89 -12.14
CA ARG A 129 -13.32 4.25 -11.79
C ARG A 129 -13.38 4.99 -10.46
N LEU A 130 -12.76 4.47 -9.39
CA LEU A 130 -12.64 5.15 -8.09
C LEU A 130 -12.12 6.59 -8.20
N LYS A 131 -11.07 6.80 -9.04
CA LYS A 131 -10.51 8.15 -9.25
C LYS A 131 -11.51 9.14 -9.86
N VAL A 132 -12.44 8.64 -10.66
CA VAL A 132 -13.43 9.44 -11.39
C VAL A 132 -14.72 9.61 -10.58
N SER A 133 -15.27 8.52 -10.05
CA SER A 133 -16.57 8.51 -9.36
C SER A 133 -16.58 9.27 -8.05
N GLN A 134 -15.44 9.34 -7.33
CA GLN A 134 -15.31 10.11 -6.09
C GLN A 134 -15.63 11.62 -6.22
N PHE A 135 -15.62 12.17 -7.44
CA PHE A 135 -15.95 13.58 -7.72
C PHE A 135 -17.34 13.78 -8.34
N LYS A 136 -18.11 12.70 -8.59
CA LYS A 136 -19.42 12.73 -9.23
C LYS A 136 -20.56 12.74 -8.22
N SER A 137 -20.85 13.90 -7.62
CA SER A 137 -21.91 14.04 -6.61
C SER A 137 -23.33 13.79 -7.12
N GLU A 138 -23.55 13.78 -8.43
CA GLU A 138 -24.84 13.48 -9.07
C GLU A 138 -25.03 11.97 -9.35
N SER A 139 -24.02 11.14 -9.10
CA SER A 139 -24.05 9.69 -9.36
C SER A 139 -23.38 8.93 -8.21
N TYR A 140 -23.89 9.15 -7.00
CA TYR A 140 -23.36 8.55 -5.77
C TYR A 140 -23.32 7.02 -5.82
N THR A 141 -24.35 6.39 -6.39
CA THR A 141 -24.45 4.93 -6.59
C THR A 141 -23.25 4.33 -7.34
N GLN A 142 -22.66 5.05 -8.30
CA GLN A 142 -21.50 4.53 -9.04
C GLN A 142 -20.26 4.43 -8.15
N PHE A 143 -20.09 5.37 -7.21
CA PHE A 143 -18.95 5.33 -6.29
C PHE A 143 -19.10 4.18 -5.28
N GLU A 144 -20.32 3.90 -4.84
CA GLU A 144 -20.63 2.76 -3.97
C GLU A 144 -20.33 1.42 -4.66
N GLU A 145 -20.73 1.26 -5.93
CA GLU A 145 -20.37 0.10 -6.74
C GLU A 145 -18.86 -0.08 -6.86
N ASP A 146 -18.13 1.01 -7.13
CA ASP A 146 -16.67 0.97 -7.25
C ASP A 146 -16.00 0.59 -5.92
N ILE A 147 -16.53 1.07 -4.78
CA ILE A 147 -16.08 0.70 -3.44
C ILE A 147 -16.35 -0.78 -3.17
N LYS A 148 -17.55 -1.28 -3.50
CA LYS A 148 -17.90 -2.70 -3.36
C LYS A 148 -16.92 -3.58 -4.12
N GLU A 149 -16.66 -3.26 -5.39
CA GLU A 149 -15.72 -4.00 -6.23
C GLU A 149 -14.29 -3.93 -5.69
N ALA A 150 -13.86 -2.78 -5.18
CA ALA A 150 -12.57 -2.64 -4.54
C ALA A 150 -12.40 -3.55 -3.31
N PHE A 151 -13.38 -3.60 -2.42
CA PHE A 151 -13.29 -4.47 -1.24
C PHE A 151 -13.47 -5.96 -1.57
N ASN A 152 -14.26 -6.31 -2.59
CA ASN A 152 -14.28 -7.67 -3.13
C ASN A 152 -12.89 -8.09 -3.64
N PHE A 153 -12.19 -7.21 -4.35
CA PHE A 153 -10.82 -7.48 -4.79
C PHE A 153 -9.84 -7.69 -3.62
N LEU A 154 -10.07 -7.03 -2.48
CA LEU A 154 -9.28 -7.23 -1.25
C LEU A 154 -9.66 -8.51 -0.49
N GLY A 155 -10.64 -9.27 -0.97
CA GLY A 155 -11.07 -10.56 -0.42
C GLY A 155 -12.23 -10.50 0.56
N PHE A 156 -12.89 -9.34 0.74
CA PHE A 156 -14.13 -9.27 1.52
C PHE A 156 -15.31 -9.80 0.69
N GLU A 157 -16.36 -10.28 1.35
CA GLU A 157 -17.68 -10.36 0.74
C GLU A 157 -18.35 -8.99 0.89
N ALA A 158 -18.41 -8.23 -0.20
CA ALA A 158 -18.97 -6.88 -0.22
C ALA A 158 -20.34 -6.85 -0.92
N GLU A 159 -21.35 -6.34 -0.23
CA GLU A 159 -22.73 -6.22 -0.70
C GLU A 159 -23.19 -4.76 -0.68
N LEU A 160 -23.87 -4.32 -1.74
CA LEU A 160 -24.59 -3.05 -1.73
C LEU A 160 -25.90 -3.22 -0.99
N ILE A 161 -26.14 -2.34 -0.05
CA ILE A 161 -27.32 -2.34 0.82
C ILE A 161 -28.11 -1.03 0.67
N GLY A 162 -27.64 -0.14 -0.21
CA GLY A 162 -28.12 1.23 -0.37
C GLY A 162 -29.59 1.38 -0.77
N GLY A 163 -30.28 2.18 0.05
CA GLY A 163 -31.53 2.88 -0.22
C GLY A 163 -31.42 4.31 0.36
N SER A 164 -32.36 5.21 0.07
CA SER A 164 -32.28 6.59 0.57
C SER A 164 -32.17 6.63 2.10
N GLY A 165 -31.03 7.13 2.61
CA GLY A 165 -30.78 7.27 4.03
C GLY A 165 -30.23 6.02 4.73
N ASP A 166 -29.69 5.04 4.01
CA ASP A 166 -29.06 3.85 4.58
C ASP A 166 -27.56 3.71 4.20
N THR A 167 -26.77 2.88 4.88
CA THR A 167 -25.35 2.64 4.55
C THR A 167 -25.19 2.00 3.16
N ASP A 168 -24.15 2.44 2.45
CA ASP A 168 -23.93 2.10 1.04
C ASP A 168 -23.47 0.64 0.84
N VAL A 169 -22.43 0.20 1.56
CA VAL A 169 -21.83 -1.14 1.39
C VAL A 169 -21.60 -1.83 2.73
N LEU A 170 -21.95 -3.12 2.83
CA LEU A 170 -21.59 -4.00 3.93
C LEU A 170 -20.45 -4.92 3.51
N LEU A 171 -19.37 -4.94 4.28
CA LEU A 171 -18.28 -5.89 4.12
C LEU A 171 -18.39 -6.98 5.17
N VAL A 172 -18.20 -8.22 4.75
CA VAL A 172 -18.04 -9.37 5.64
C VAL A 172 -16.68 -10.00 5.40
N ALA A 173 -15.86 -10.07 6.44
CA ALA A 173 -14.62 -10.83 6.43
C ALA A 173 -14.88 -12.24 7.00
N ASN A 174 -15.00 -13.25 6.14
CA ASN A 174 -15.29 -14.62 6.55
C ASN A 174 -14.00 -15.40 6.91
N ILE A 175 -13.50 -15.19 8.12
CA ILE A 175 -12.28 -15.81 8.66
C ILE A 175 -12.55 -16.69 9.89
N GLY A 176 -13.75 -17.27 9.96
CA GLY A 176 -14.17 -18.18 11.03
C GLY A 176 -14.47 -17.44 12.33
N LYS A 177 -13.72 -17.72 13.41
CA LYS A 177 -13.98 -17.12 14.73
C LYS A 177 -13.58 -15.64 14.81
N GLU A 178 -12.71 -15.18 13.92
CA GLU A 178 -12.25 -13.80 13.86
C GLU A 178 -13.08 -12.96 12.87
N SER A 179 -14.13 -13.54 12.27
CA SER A 179 -14.97 -12.85 11.30
C SER A 179 -15.51 -11.55 11.86
N PHE A 180 -15.53 -10.53 11.01
CA PHE A 180 -16.02 -9.21 11.37
C PHE A 180 -16.75 -8.57 10.20
N LYS A 181 -17.57 -7.57 10.52
CA LYS A 181 -18.38 -6.82 9.58
C LYS A 181 -18.01 -5.35 9.61
N VAL A 182 -18.01 -4.72 8.44
CA VAL A 182 -17.73 -3.29 8.30
C VAL A 182 -18.84 -2.63 7.51
N ASN A 183 -19.42 -1.58 8.07
CA ASN A 183 -20.29 -0.67 7.34
C ASN A 183 -19.43 0.38 6.63
N VAL A 184 -19.59 0.51 5.32
CA VAL A 184 -18.86 1.47 4.49
C VAL A 184 -19.83 2.48 3.91
N ASP A 185 -19.51 3.76 4.13
CA ASP A 185 -20.26 4.91 3.61
C ASP A 185 -19.36 5.70 2.64
N GLY A 186 -19.77 5.76 1.37
CA GLY A 186 -19.08 6.39 0.27
C GLY A 186 -19.52 7.84 0.07
N LYS A 187 -18.63 8.79 0.32
CA LYS A 187 -18.88 10.22 0.11
C LYS A 187 -18.14 10.74 -1.11
N THR A 188 -18.90 11.34 -2.02
CA THR A 188 -18.35 12.05 -3.19
C THR A 188 -18.29 13.56 -2.94
N SER A 189 -17.36 14.26 -3.58
CA SER A 189 -17.30 15.72 -3.53
C SER A 189 -16.67 16.32 -4.76
N ARG A 190 -17.40 17.19 -5.45
CA ARG A 190 -16.89 17.94 -6.62
C ARG A 190 -15.72 18.88 -6.28
N SER A 191 -15.64 19.37 -5.04
CA SER A 191 -14.51 20.19 -4.56
C SER A 191 -13.33 19.36 -4.07
N GLY A 192 -13.48 18.03 -4.01
CA GLY A 192 -12.45 17.09 -3.61
C GLY A 192 -12.22 16.98 -2.10
N LYS A 193 -13.01 17.67 -1.28
CA LYS A 193 -12.96 17.55 0.18
C LYS A 193 -14.35 17.28 0.75
N ILE A 194 -14.41 16.34 1.69
CA ILE A 194 -15.56 16.09 2.55
C ILE A 194 -15.42 16.97 3.79
N ILE A 195 -16.45 17.76 4.05
CA ILE A 195 -16.58 18.54 5.29
C ILE A 195 -17.55 17.84 6.23
N ASP A 196 -17.40 18.14 7.51
CA ASP A 196 -18.13 17.49 8.59
C ASP A 196 -19.65 17.45 8.37
N ARG A 197 -20.26 18.56 7.93
CA ARG A 197 -21.72 18.65 7.71
C ARG A 197 -22.27 17.72 6.62
N GLN A 198 -21.40 17.08 5.83
CA GLN A 198 -21.81 16.10 4.80
C GLN A 198 -21.92 14.67 5.34
N ILE A 199 -21.49 14.46 6.59
CA ILE A 199 -21.52 13.17 7.27
C ILE A 199 -22.59 13.24 8.36
N ASP A 200 -23.56 12.35 8.27
CA ASP A 200 -24.54 12.15 9.33
C ASP A 200 -24.04 11.10 10.31
N TRP A 201 -23.32 11.56 11.33
CA TRP A 201 -22.66 10.72 12.32
C TRP A 201 -23.63 9.87 13.16
N TRP A 202 -24.87 10.35 13.35
CA TRP A 202 -25.88 9.61 14.11
C TRP A 202 -26.42 8.45 13.26
N SER A 203 -26.76 8.72 12.00
CA SER A 203 -27.23 7.69 11.07
C SER A 203 -26.17 6.59 10.87
N LEU A 204 -24.88 6.94 10.77
CA LEU A 204 -23.80 5.94 10.66
C LEU A 204 -23.77 4.98 11.87
N ARG A 205 -23.95 5.52 13.08
CA ARG A 205 -24.02 4.72 14.30
C ARG A 205 -25.25 3.81 14.31
N ASP A 206 -26.42 4.37 14.00
CA ASP A 206 -27.67 3.61 13.97
C ASP A 206 -27.59 2.46 12.94
N HIS A 207 -26.98 2.72 11.77
CA HIS A 207 -26.79 1.69 10.75
C HIS A 207 -25.80 0.61 11.17
N ARG A 208 -24.74 0.96 11.92
CA ARG A 208 -23.81 -0.02 12.50
C ARG A 208 -24.55 -0.97 13.42
N ASP A 209 -25.33 -0.42 14.34
CA ASP A 209 -26.06 -1.17 15.36
C ASP A 209 -27.15 -2.05 14.70
N LYS A 210 -27.91 -1.49 13.74
CA LYS A 210 -28.91 -2.22 12.92
C LYS A 210 -28.31 -3.43 12.19
N ARG A 211 -27.10 -3.30 11.66
CA ARG A 211 -26.42 -4.34 10.88
C ARG A 211 -25.53 -5.26 11.70
N LYS A 212 -25.36 -4.95 12.99
CA LYS A 212 -24.38 -5.60 13.86
C LYS A 212 -22.99 -5.59 13.23
N ALA A 213 -22.63 -4.44 12.64
CA ALA A 213 -21.29 -4.24 12.10
C ALA A 213 -20.32 -3.93 13.26
N ASP A 214 -19.12 -4.49 13.20
CA ASP A 214 -18.08 -4.27 14.20
C ASP A 214 -17.41 -2.91 14.01
N PHE A 215 -17.34 -2.44 12.76
CA PHE A 215 -16.68 -1.18 12.40
C PHE A 215 -17.51 -0.35 11.42
N VAL A 216 -17.22 0.95 11.38
CA VAL A 216 -17.74 1.88 10.37
C VAL A 216 -16.57 2.62 9.73
N VAL A 217 -16.61 2.77 8.41
CA VAL A 217 -15.63 3.56 7.68
C VAL A 217 -16.34 4.47 6.67
N VAL A 218 -15.91 5.73 6.64
CA VAL A 218 -16.29 6.67 5.58
C VAL A 218 -15.17 6.71 4.55
N VAL A 219 -15.51 6.46 3.29
CA VAL A 219 -14.59 6.53 2.15
C VAL A 219 -14.88 7.78 1.33
N GLY A 220 -13.87 8.60 1.04
CA GLY A 220 -14.06 9.81 0.24
C GLY A 220 -12.76 10.39 -0.33
N PRO A 221 -12.84 11.40 -1.21
CA PRO A 221 -11.67 11.93 -1.93
C PRO A 221 -10.59 12.49 -1.00
N ASP A 222 -10.99 13.31 -0.03
CA ASP A 222 -10.15 13.84 1.03
C ASP A 222 -11.07 14.36 2.16
N PHE A 223 -10.52 14.60 3.34
CA PHE A 223 -11.26 15.11 4.50
C PHE A 223 -10.73 16.49 4.91
N ALA A 224 -11.62 17.39 5.32
CA ALA A 224 -11.25 18.75 5.69
C ALA A 224 -10.46 18.86 7.02
N GLY A 225 -10.34 17.77 7.77
CA GLY A 225 -9.68 17.72 9.07
C GLY A 225 -10.46 18.44 10.17
N GLY A 226 -9.76 18.80 11.25
CA GLY A 226 -10.32 19.60 12.35
C GLY A 226 -11.49 18.89 13.05
N ASN A 227 -12.64 19.56 13.11
CA ASN A 227 -13.84 19.02 13.76
C ASN A 227 -14.31 17.69 13.16
N LEU A 228 -14.08 17.45 11.87
CA LEU A 228 -14.46 16.20 11.21
C LEU A 228 -13.70 15.01 11.82
N GLU A 229 -12.37 15.12 11.97
CA GLU A 229 -11.55 14.05 12.56
C GLU A 229 -11.90 13.84 14.04
N LYS A 230 -12.20 14.93 14.76
CA LYS A 230 -12.65 14.84 16.15
C LYS A 230 -13.96 14.05 16.26
N ARG A 231 -14.95 14.36 15.42
CA ARG A 231 -16.24 13.65 15.45
C ARG A 231 -16.13 12.22 14.96
N ALA A 232 -15.28 11.94 13.98
CA ALA A 232 -15.00 10.58 13.54
C ALA A 232 -14.52 9.72 14.73
N LYS A 233 -13.60 10.25 15.56
CA LYS A 233 -13.16 9.58 16.80
C LYS A 233 -14.27 9.48 17.84
N GLU A 234 -15.03 10.54 18.07
CA GLU A 234 -16.15 10.56 19.04
C GLU A 234 -17.25 9.52 18.70
N HIS A 235 -17.43 9.22 17.41
CA HIS A 235 -18.43 8.27 16.92
C HIS A 235 -17.87 6.88 16.56
N ASP A 236 -16.57 6.65 16.76
CA ASP A 236 -15.87 5.40 16.42
C ASP A 236 -16.01 5.05 14.93
N VAL A 237 -15.69 6.02 14.07
CA VAL A 237 -15.75 5.95 12.61
C VAL A 237 -14.35 6.16 12.03
N SER A 238 -13.87 5.20 11.24
CA SER A 238 -12.64 5.35 10.48
C SER A 238 -12.84 6.24 9.26
N LEU A 239 -11.81 7.03 8.91
CA LEU A 239 -11.80 7.86 7.71
C LEU A 239 -10.77 7.31 6.71
N LEU A 240 -11.24 6.86 5.55
CA LEU A 240 -10.39 6.31 4.50
C LEU A 240 -10.43 7.18 3.26
N LYS A 241 -9.29 7.78 2.91
CA LYS A 241 -9.18 8.50 1.64
C LYS A 241 -9.22 7.51 0.48
N THR A 242 -9.88 7.86 -0.63
CA THR A 242 -9.90 7.05 -1.86
C THR A 242 -8.48 6.74 -2.33
N ASP A 243 -7.55 7.70 -2.23
CA ASP A 243 -6.13 7.48 -2.55
C ASP A 243 -5.47 6.43 -1.64
N GLY A 244 -5.89 6.35 -0.37
CA GLY A 244 -5.49 5.29 0.56
C GLY A 244 -5.99 3.92 0.13
N LEU A 245 -7.28 3.81 -0.24
CA LEU A 245 -7.87 2.59 -0.77
C LEU A 245 -7.19 2.15 -2.08
N ILE A 246 -6.90 3.08 -2.99
CA ILE A 246 -6.17 2.80 -4.24
C ILE A 246 -4.77 2.25 -3.96
N LYS A 247 -4.02 2.88 -3.04
CA LYS A 247 -2.71 2.37 -2.64
C LYS A 247 -2.79 0.97 -2.04
N LEU A 248 -3.86 0.70 -1.28
CA LEU A 248 -4.10 -0.61 -0.70
C LEU A 248 -4.37 -1.66 -1.78
N LEU A 249 -5.21 -1.37 -2.77
CA LEU A 249 -5.44 -2.23 -3.93
C LEU A 249 -4.13 -2.50 -4.69
N GLU A 250 -3.39 -1.44 -5.01
CA GLU A 250 -2.12 -1.54 -5.76
C GLU A 250 -1.07 -2.35 -4.99
N ALA A 251 -1.07 -2.27 -3.66
CA ALA A 251 -0.21 -3.08 -2.81
C ALA A 251 -0.69 -4.54 -2.75
N HIS A 252 -2.00 -4.77 -2.55
CA HIS A 252 -2.62 -6.09 -2.48
C HIS A 252 -2.41 -6.90 -3.77
N SER A 253 -2.51 -6.26 -4.94
CA SER A 253 -2.24 -6.91 -6.23
C SER A 253 -0.81 -7.44 -6.38
N LYS A 254 0.14 -6.89 -5.61
CA LYS A 254 1.55 -7.28 -5.63
C LYS A 254 1.91 -8.20 -4.45
N PHE A 255 1.31 -7.92 -3.30
CA PHE A 255 1.51 -8.58 -2.02
C PHE A 255 0.14 -8.69 -1.33
N PRO A 256 -0.58 -9.81 -1.51
CA PRO A 256 -1.91 -9.98 -0.93
C PRO A 256 -1.87 -9.84 0.59
N PHE A 257 -2.74 -8.99 1.11
CA PHE A 257 -2.99 -8.85 2.54
C PHE A 257 -4.02 -9.87 2.98
N THR A 258 -3.88 -10.37 4.20
CA THR A 258 -4.93 -11.11 4.88
C THR A 258 -6.01 -10.16 5.42
N LEU A 259 -7.24 -10.64 5.56
CA LEU A 259 -8.32 -9.83 6.14
C LEU A 259 -8.07 -9.43 7.60
N ILE A 260 -7.22 -10.18 8.30
CA ILE A 260 -6.76 -9.83 9.66
C ILE A 260 -5.85 -8.61 9.61
N GLU A 261 -4.87 -8.56 8.70
CA GLU A 261 -4.01 -7.38 8.51
C GLU A 261 -4.81 -6.14 8.09
N LEU A 262 -5.89 -6.33 7.33
CA LEU A 262 -6.78 -5.25 6.92
C LEU A 262 -7.72 -4.77 8.03
N LYS A 263 -7.89 -5.54 9.11
CA LYS A 263 -8.76 -5.17 10.23
C LYS A 263 -8.32 -3.88 10.92
N ASP A 264 -7.01 -3.66 11.03
CA ASP A 264 -6.42 -2.47 11.65
C ASP A 264 -6.80 -1.17 10.92
N LEU A 265 -7.21 -1.25 9.65
CA LEU A 265 -7.74 -0.12 8.89
C LEU A 265 -9.04 0.44 9.50
N PHE A 266 -9.82 -0.44 10.14
CA PHE A 266 -11.16 -0.14 10.62
C PHE A 266 -11.24 0.03 12.14
N ALA A 267 -10.20 -0.38 12.87
CA ALA A 267 -10.16 -0.34 14.33
C ALA A 267 -9.96 1.07 14.95
N GLY A 268 -9.99 2.13 14.13
CA GLY A 268 -9.90 3.52 14.56
C GLY A 268 -8.49 3.97 14.99
N SER A 269 -8.17 5.23 14.69
CA SER A 269 -6.95 5.94 15.09
C SER A 269 -7.27 7.30 15.68
#